data_AF-A0A5C8Z2T1-F1
#
_entry.id   AF-A0A5C8Z2T1-F1
#
_cell.length_a   1.000
_cell.length_b   1.000
_cell.length_c   1.000
_cell.angle_alpha   90.00
_cell.angle_beta   90.00
_cell.angle_gamma   90.00
#
_symmetry.space_group_name_H-M   'P 1'
#
loop_
_entity.id
_entity.type
_entity.pdbx_description
1 polymer ?
#
loop_
_entity_poly.entity_id
_entity_poly.type
_entity_poly.pdbx_seq_one_letter_code
_entity_poly.pdbx_strand_id
1 'polypeptide(L)'
;MLRHVDATSATLWFETSGPCTVCVEVGGGVLDAPVTASGSTWGVHGHHYAILVVRGLPEASELPYTVHLAEPVAPGAAHPPAARRVWPPVSPDAELAAFPPSAVRTARSDGRLRLAFGSCRRSEPLDAAGVAAVGPDALVELAHRMAFPPSDGPALEPPDVLLMLGDQLYADEPSEPIRERLETARRDPDVADHPEVAEEICTFEEYTWLYTESWSAPPVRWLLSTVPTCMLLDDHDLRDDWNTSQAWREEMRRKPWFDDRVRGALGSYWVYQHLGNLSPAELDREQLLAAITAAEDDDARSALLDDYAERADAEPDTARWSYVRDFGRTATDGTADDGTGGGVRLVAVDCRCSRRLDPGNRAILDDAEWAWVQERAQPEAPVDHLLLASTLPALMVPAFSDVEAWNEAVVRGRWGRWLRGPGEALRQAIDLEHWAAFGTSLHDLLRLLARVASASRPPATVLLLSGDVHCSYTARAQLDGVVGSPTAVHQLVMSPFRNPLKPALRVANRLADVRPVRALAALLARSAGVARPPASWEVEEGPWFDNGVMTVVLEGRSARLEVDHVRVDASGRTLRRTHHRTLV
;
A
#
# COMPACT_ATOMS: atom_id res chain seq x y z
N MET A 1 -9.08 -5.23 12.00
CA MET A 1 -7.78 -4.60 11.71
C MET A 1 -7.79 -3.17 12.20
N LEU A 2 -6.69 -2.68 12.76
CA LEU A 2 -6.48 -1.28 13.09
C LEU A 2 -6.04 -0.54 11.82
N ARG A 3 -6.73 0.52 11.43
CA ARG A 3 -6.55 1.17 10.13
C ARG A 3 -6.01 2.58 10.23
N HIS A 4 -6.60 3.39 11.11
CA HIS A 4 -6.20 4.77 11.32
C HIS A 4 -6.09 5.03 12.81
N VAL A 5 -5.04 5.72 13.26
CA VAL A 5 -4.94 6.24 14.61
C VAL A 5 -4.36 7.65 14.55
N ASP A 6 -4.98 8.57 15.26
CA ASP A 6 -4.48 9.94 15.45
C ASP A 6 -4.25 10.21 16.96
N ALA A 7 -4.22 11.49 17.35
CA ALA A 7 -4.03 11.88 18.74
C ALA A 7 -5.15 11.37 19.68
N THR A 8 -6.40 11.27 19.19
CA THR A 8 -7.58 11.04 20.05
C THR A 8 -8.60 10.07 19.45
N SER A 9 -8.31 9.46 18.31
CA SER A 9 -9.22 8.54 17.65
C SER A 9 -8.51 7.35 17.03
N ALA A 10 -9.25 6.25 16.87
CA ALA A 10 -8.83 5.06 16.18
C ALA A 10 -9.95 4.49 15.31
N THR A 11 -9.61 4.05 14.10
CA THR A 11 -10.52 3.39 13.17
C THR A 11 -10.19 1.91 13.09
N LEU A 12 -11.19 1.06 13.32
CA LEU A 12 -11.09 -0.38 13.23
C LEU A 12 -12.02 -0.91 12.15
N TRP A 13 -11.49 -1.79 11.30
CA TRP A 13 -12.23 -2.50 10.25
C TRP A 13 -12.49 -3.95 10.65
N PHE A 14 -13.65 -4.48 10.27
CA PHE A 14 -14.13 -5.81 10.63
C PHE A 14 -14.81 -6.49 9.44
N GLU A 15 -14.66 -7.80 9.39
CA GLU A 15 -15.46 -8.73 8.60
C GLU A 15 -16.02 -9.80 9.55
N THR A 16 -17.30 -10.14 9.41
CA THR A 16 -17.99 -11.10 10.26
C THR A 16 -18.73 -12.14 9.42
N SER A 17 -18.91 -13.35 9.98
CA SER A 17 -19.55 -14.48 9.30
C SER A 17 -21.08 -14.33 9.10
N GLY A 18 -21.64 -13.16 9.37
CA GLY A 18 -23.08 -12.91 9.42
C GLY A 18 -23.41 -11.51 9.92
N PRO A 19 -24.66 -11.06 9.76
CA PRO A 19 -25.10 -9.74 10.22
C PRO A 19 -25.05 -9.67 11.74
N CYS A 20 -24.43 -8.63 12.29
CA CYS A 20 -24.33 -8.44 13.74
C CYS A 20 -24.09 -6.96 14.10
N THR A 21 -24.08 -6.67 15.40
CA THR A 21 -23.55 -5.40 15.93
C THR A 21 -22.16 -5.65 16.48
N VAL A 22 -21.19 -4.90 15.96
CA VAL A 22 -19.81 -4.89 16.48
C VAL A 22 -19.71 -3.84 17.56
N CYS A 23 -19.15 -4.20 18.72
CA CYS A 23 -18.87 -3.30 19.82
C CYS A 23 -17.38 -3.38 20.17
N VAL A 24 -16.70 -2.24 20.17
CA VAL A 24 -15.30 -2.10 20.55
C VAL A 24 -15.22 -1.38 21.90
N GLU A 25 -14.43 -1.93 22.82
CA GLU A 25 -14.13 -1.32 24.11
C GLU A 25 -12.61 -1.11 24.20
N VAL A 26 -12.17 0.14 24.33
CA VAL A 26 -10.76 0.55 24.35
C VAL A 26 -10.38 1.10 25.72
N GLY A 27 -9.24 0.66 26.24
CA GLY A 27 -8.69 1.11 27.51
C GLY A 27 -9.21 0.37 28.74
N GLY A 28 -9.90 -0.77 28.57
CA GLY A 28 -10.37 -1.59 29.69
C GLY A 28 -9.22 -2.01 30.62
N GLY A 29 -9.34 -1.70 31.91
CA GLY A 29 -8.30 -1.95 32.92
C GLY A 29 -7.14 -0.95 32.94
N VAL A 30 -7.12 0.02 32.01
CA VAL A 30 -6.13 1.12 31.96
C VAL A 30 -6.79 2.47 32.25
N LEU A 31 -7.98 2.70 31.70
CA LEU A 31 -8.79 3.91 31.94
C LEU A 31 -9.83 3.66 33.04
N ASP A 32 -10.19 4.72 33.78
CA ASP A 32 -11.27 4.68 34.78
C ASP A 32 -12.61 4.25 34.16
N ALA A 33 -12.87 4.69 32.93
CA ALA A 33 -13.98 4.25 32.10
C ALA A 33 -13.45 3.98 30.68
N PRO A 34 -13.69 2.78 30.11
CA PRO A 34 -13.26 2.49 28.75
C PRO A 34 -14.06 3.30 27.74
N VAL A 35 -13.43 3.66 26.63
CA VAL A 35 -14.08 4.31 25.49
C VAL A 35 -14.71 3.25 24.62
N THR A 36 -15.97 3.43 24.23
CA THR A 36 -16.71 2.45 23.45
C THR A 36 -17.19 3.02 22.12
N ALA A 37 -17.23 2.17 21.09
CA ALA A 37 -17.88 2.46 19.82
C ALA A 37 -18.63 1.21 19.35
N SER A 38 -19.79 1.39 18.73
CA SER A 38 -20.56 0.29 18.15
C SER A 38 -21.20 0.67 16.82
N GLY A 39 -21.45 -0.35 16.01
CA GLY A 39 -22.16 -0.19 14.73
C GLY A 39 -22.58 -1.54 14.17
N SER A 40 -23.66 -1.53 13.39
CA SER A 40 -24.15 -2.71 12.68
C SER A 40 -23.27 -3.00 11.46
N THR A 41 -23.13 -4.27 11.15
CA THR A 41 -22.48 -4.67 9.89
C THR A 41 -23.41 -4.43 8.70
N TRP A 42 -22.82 -4.17 7.54
CA TRP A 42 -23.50 -4.07 6.25
C TRP A 42 -23.00 -5.18 5.32
N GLY A 43 -23.89 -5.74 4.51
CA GLY A 43 -23.55 -6.84 3.61
C GLY A 43 -23.24 -6.39 2.19
N VAL A 44 -22.20 -6.96 1.58
CA VAL A 44 -21.95 -6.92 0.12
C VAL A 44 -21.45 -8.30 -0.30
N HIS A 45 -21.93 -8.80 -1.44
CA HIS A 45 -21.52 -10.08 -2.02
C HIS A 45 -21.54 -11.25 -1.04
N GLY A 46 -22.50 -11.27 -0.10
CA GLY A 46 -22.65 -12.32 0.92
C GLY A 46 -21.71 -12.22 2.14
N HIS A 47 -20.90 -11.17 2.21
CA HIS A 47 -19.98 -10.89 3.33
C HIS A 47 -20.45 -9.69 4.14
N HIS A 48 -20.15 -9.66 5.44
CA HIS A 48 -20.63 -8.61 6.34
C HIS A 48 -19.47 -7.81 6.94
N TYR A 49 -19.49 -6.50 6.74
CA TYR A 49 -18.39 -5.62 7.12
C TYR A 49 -18.83 -4.53 8.10
N ALA A 50 -17.89 -4.04 8.90
CA ALA A 50 -18.07 -2.81 9.67
C ALA A 50 -16.76 -2.01 9.73
N ILE A 51 -16.87 -0.69 9.72
CA ILE A 51 -15.78 0.23 10.01
C ILE A 51 -16.22 1.16 11.12
N LEU A 52 -15.50 1.15 12.25
CA LEU A 52 -15.88 1.88 13.46
C LEU A 52 -14.78 2.85 13.85
N VAL A 53 -15.17 4.09 14.15
CA VAL A 53 -14.28 5.11 14.71
C VAL A 53 -14.53 5.20 16.22
N VAL A 54 -13.53 4.84 17.01
CA VAL A 54 -13.47 5.11 18.45
C VAL A 54 -12.91 6.51 18.63
N ARG A 55 -13.69 7.42 19.21
CA ARG A 55 -13.32 8.85 19.40
C ARG A 55 -13.16 9.18 20.89
N GLY A 56 -12.34 10.17 21.20
CA GLY A 56 -12.13 10.64 22.58
C GLY A 56 -11.14 9.77 23.38
N LEU A 57 -10.21 9.12 22.69
CA LEU A 57 -9.09 8.43 23.31
C LEU A 57 -8.11 9.46 23.91
N PRO A 58 -7.48 9.17 25.06
CA PRO A 58 -6.38 9.97 25.58
C PRO A 58 -5.20 10.03 24.60
N GLU A 59 -4.57 11.20 24.52
CA GLU A 59 -3.35 11.40 23.74
C GLU A 59 -2.16 10.62 24.33
N ALA A 60 -1.16 10.34 23.49
CA ALA A 60 0.10 9.69 23.88
C ALA A 60 -0.07 8.46 24.80
N SER A 61 -1.02 7.59 24.45
CA SER A 61 -1.46 6.46 25.27
C SER A 61 -1.43 5.15 24.49
N GLU A 62 -1.11 4.06 25.20
CA GLU A 62 -1.23 2.69 24.70
C GLU A 62 -2.38 1.99 25.43
N LEU A 63 -3.44 1.67 24.68
CA LEU A 63 -4.71 1.24 25.24
C LEU A 63 -5.10 -0.13 24.68
N PRO A 64 -5.18 -1.19 25.50
CA PRO A 64 -5.68 -2.48 25.04
C PRO A 64 -7.14 -2.35 24.63
N TYR A 65 -7.60 -3.19 23.70
CA TYR A 65 -9.01 -3.20 23.33
C TYR A 65 -9.59 -4.61 23.25
N THR A 66 -10.90 -4.69 23.43
CA THR A 66 -11.69 -5.91 23.21
C THR A 66 -12.78 -5.65 22.19
N VAL A 67 -13.19 -6.72 21.50
CA VAL A 67 -14.28 -6.68 20.52
C VAL A 67 -15.33 -7.69 20.92
N HIS A 68 -16.58 -7.26 20.89
CA HIS A 68 -17.75 -8.06 21.18
C HIS A 68 -18.70 -8.02 19.99
N LEU A 69 -19.31 -9.17 19.69
CA LEU A 69 -20.38 -9.27 18.69
C LEU A 69 -21.69 -9.53 19.41
N ALA A 70 -22.72 -8.76 19.08
CA ALA A 70 -24.08 -8.97 19.55
C ALA A 70 -25.01 -9.24 18.36
N GLU A 71 -26.11 -9.96 18.60
CA GLU A 71 -27.13 -10.15 17.57
C GLU A 71 -27.68 -8.80 17.08
N PRO A 72 -28.15 -8.70 15.82
CA PRO A 72 -28.81 -7.50 15.34
C PRO A 72 -30.00 -7.13 16.23
N VAL A 73 -30.07 -5.89 16.69
CA VAL A 73 -31.18 -5.42 17.52
C VAL A 73 -32.36 -5.05 16.62
N ALA A 74 -33.45 -5.81 16.68
CA ALA A 74 -34.69 -5.43 16.00
C ALA A 74 -35.25 -4.12 16.61
N PRO A 75 -35.82 -3.22 15.79
CA PRO A 75 -36.50 -2.03 16.30
C PRO A 75 -37.60 -2.43 17.31
N GLY A 76 -37.46 -1.99 18.57
CA GLY A 76 -38.43 -2.29 19.64
C GLY A 76 -38.11 -3.49 20.54
N ALA A 77 -36.91 -4.09 20.43
CA ALA A 77 -36.48 -5.15 21.34
C ALA A 77 -36.41 -4.66 22.81
N ALA A 78 -37.03 -5.42 23.72
CA ALA A 78 -37.14 -5.03 25.13
C ALA A 78 -35.81 -5.10 25.90
N HIS A 79 -34.86 -5.93 25.47
CA HIS A 79 -33.55 -6.14 26.10
C HIS A 79 -32.44 -6.16 25.05
N PRO A 80 -31.26 -5.55 25.32
CA PRO A 80 -30.11 -5.66 24.44
C PRO A 80 -29.63 -7.12 24.37
N PRO A 81 -29.28 -7.64 23.18
CA PRO A 81 -28.82 -9.01 23.02
C PRO A 81 -27.50 -9.25 23.76
N ALA A 82 -27.27 -10.50 24.17
CA ALA A 82 -26.03 -10.90 24.83
C ALA A 82 -24.85 -10.72 23.88
N ALA A 83 -23.87 -9.91 24.27
CA ALA A 83 -22.66 -9.69 23.49
C ALA A 83 -21.61 -10.75 23.82
N ARG A 84 -21.04 -11.38 22.80
CA ARG A 84 -19.96 -12.37 22.92
C ARG A 84 -18.62 -11.71 22.59
N ARG A 85 -17.65 -11.77 23.51
CA ARG A 85 -16.27 -11.36 23.24
C ARG A 85 -15.64 -12.26 22.17
N VAL A 86 -15.15 -11.65 21.10
CA VAL A 86 -14.47 -12.33 19.98
C VAL A 86 -13.02 -11.92 19.81
N TRP A 87 -12.62 -10.79 20.41
CA TRP A 87 -11.23 -10.33 20.39
C TRP A 87 -10.78 -9.88 21.80
N PRO A 88 -9.57 -10.29 22.26
CA PRO A 88 -8.72 -11.34 21.65
C PRO A 88 -9.47 -12.69 21.57
N PRO A 89 -9.10 -13.56 20.62
CA PRO A 89 -9.80 -14.82 20.39
C PRO A 89 -9.80 -15.70 21.65
N VAL A 90 -10.94 -16.30 21.98
CA VAL A 90 -11.13 -17.04 23.24
C VAL A 90 -10.80 -18.54 23.11
N SER A 91 -10.77 -19.11 21.88
CA SER A 91 -10.37 -20.51 21.55
C SER A 91 -10.55 -20.80 20.03
N PRO A 92 -9.84 -21.74 19.38
CA PRO A 92 -8.65 -22.49 19.79
C PRO A 92 -7.40 -22.09 18.99
N ASP A 93 -7.28 -20.85 18.52
CA ASP A 93 -6.06 -20.38 17.85
C ASP A 93 -4.96 -20.16 18.91
N ALA A 94 -4.33 -21.27 19.31
CA ALA A 94 -3.33 -21.31 20.37
C ALA A 94 -2.10 -20.46 20.03
N GLU A 95 -1.79 -20.28 18.75
CA GLU A 95 -0.71 -19.43 18.30
C GLU A 95 -1.06 -17.96 18.50
N LEU A 96 -2.23 -17.51 18.03
CA LEU A 96 -2.67 -16.13 18.23
C LEU A 96 -2.82 -15.77 19.71
N ALA A 97 -3.23 -16.72 20.54
CA ALA A 97 -3.35 -16.55 22.00
C ALA A 97 -2.00 -16.36 22.71
N ALA A 98 -0.87 -16.72 22.08
CA ALA A 98 0.46 -16.50 22.63
C ALA A 98 0.94 -15.04 22.44
N PHE A 99 0.35 -14.30 21.49
CA PHE A 99 0.69 -12.90 21.27
C PHE A 99 0.11 -11.99 22.38
N PRO A 100 0.77 -10.86 22.70
CA PRO A 100 0.24 -9.88 23.65
C PRO A 100 -1.14 -9.35 23.25
N PRO A 101 -1.92 -8.79 24.20
CA PRO A 101 -3.17 -8.11 23.85
C PRO A 101 -2.95 -7.04 22.79
N SER A 102 -3.83 -6.98 21.79
CA SER A 102 -3.82 -5.89 20.81
C SER A 102 -4.09 -4.55 21.49
N ALA A 103 -3.41 -3.51 21.03
CA ALA A 103 -3.52 -2.18 21.60
C ALA A 103 -3.65 -1.11 20.53
N VAL A 104 -4.36 -0.04 20.87
CA VAL A 104 -4.35 1.23 20.13
C VAL A 104 -3.28 2.12 20.74
N ARG A 105 -2.34 2.60 19.92
CA ARG A 105 -1.31 3.56 20.33
C ARG A 105 -1.62 4.93 19.72
N THR A 106 -2.16 5.86 20.51
CA THR A 106 -2.43 7.23 20.04
C THR A 106 -1.13 7.98 19.80
N ALA A 107 -1.21 9.04 18.97
CA ALA A 107 -0.04 9.79 18.54
C ALA A 107 0.84 10.25 19.73
N ARG A 108 2.15 10.12 19.56
CA ARG A 108 3.15 10.43 20.60
C ARG A 108 3.21 11.93 20.89
N SER A 109 3.44 12.29 22.14
CA SER A 109 3.62 13.68 22.56
C SER A 109 4.96 14.29 22.15
N ASP A 110 5.96 13.47 21.84
CA ASP A 110 7.28 13.89 21.38
C ASP A 110 7.32 14.23 19.88
N GLY A 111 6.21 14.04 19.16
CA GLY A 111 6.10 14.30 17.71
C GLY A 111 6.95 13.36 16.85
N ARG A 112 7.57 12.33 17.42
CA ARG A 112 8.33 11.32 16.69
C ARG A 112 7.38 10.41 15.92
N LEU A 113 7.75 10.06 14.68
CA LEU A 113 7.01 9.12 13.84
C LEU A 113 7.96 8.00 13.37
N ARG A 114 7.55 6.75 13.60
CA ARG A 114 8.16 5.54 13.06
C ARG A 114 7.21 4.93 12.03
N LEU A 115 7.45 5.19 10.75
CA LEU A 115 6.66 4.64 9.65
C LEU A 115 7.45 3.48 9.01
N ALA A 116 6.96 2.27 9.21
CA ALA A 116 7.46 1.07 8.54
C ALA A 116 6.74 0.89 7.19
N PHE A 117 7.45 0.46 6.15
CA PHE A 117 6.87 0.27 4.83
C PHE A 117 7.54 -0.83 4.00
N GLY A 118 6.81 -1.27 2.97
CA GLY A 118 7.26 -2.17 1.90
C GLY A 118 6.10 -2.62 1.00
N SER A 119 6.33 -3.55 0.08
CA SER A 119 5.31 -4.09 -0.85
C SER A 119 5.49 -5.60 -1.12
N CYS A 120 4.93 -6.11 -2.22
CA CYS A 120 5.23 -7.42 -2.84
C CYS A 120 5.26 -8.57 -1.84
N ARG A 121 4.09 -8.88 -1.28
CA ARG A 121 3.91 -9.97 -0.34
C ARG A 121 3.13 -11.11 -0.98
N ARG A 122 3.84 -12.02 -1.64
CA ARG A 122 3.20 -13.22 -2.18
C ARG A 122 2.74 -14.14 -1.06
N SER A 123 1.49 -14.58 -1.15
CA SER A 123 0.92 -15.54 -0.19
C SER A 123 1.29 -16.96 -0.59
N GLU A 124 1.86 -17.68 0.37
CA GLU A 124 2.19 -19.10 0.30
C GLU A 124 2.09 -19.66 1.73
N PRO A 125 1.91 -20.98 1.92
CA PRO A 125 2.01 -21.59 3.25
C PRO A 125 3.26 -21.15 4.01
N LEU A 126 3.16 -20.95 5.33
CA LEU A 126 4.29 -20.52 6.18
C LEU A 126 5.22 -21.67 6.59
N ASP A 127 4.98 -22.86 6.04
CA ASP A 127 5.76 -24.07 6.26
C ASP A 127 7.12 -24.04 5.52
N ALA A 128 7.89 -25.12 5.64
CA ALA A 128 9.20 -25.21 5.03
C ALA A 128 9.15 -25.16 3.48
N ALA A 129 8.07 -25.66 2.87
CA ALA A 129 7.92 -25.69 1.42
C ALA A 129 7.63 -24.28 0.87
N GLY A 130 6.69 -23.55 1.48
CA GLY A 130 6.40 -22.18 1.09
C GLY A 130 7.57 -21.23 1.38
N VAL A 131 8.32 -21.44 2.47
CA VAL A 131 9.56 -20.67 2.72
C VAL A 131 10.64 -20.97 1.69
N ALA A 132 10.75 -22.21 1.20
CA ALA A 132 11.68 -22.53 0.12
C ALA A 132 11.25 -21.90 -1.22
N ALA A 133 9.95 -21.74 -1.45
CA ALA A 133 9.39 -21.18 -2.68
C ALA A 133 9.54 -19.64 -2.75
N VAL A 134 9.14 -18.91 -1.70
CA VAL A 134 9.04 -17.44 -1.69
C VAL A 134 9.81 -16.77 -0.55
N GLY A 135 10.67 -17.51 0.12
CA GLY A 135 11.39 -17.01 1.28
C GLY A 135 10.49 -16.77 2.49
N PRO A 136 11.09 -16.33 3.60
CA PRO A 136 10.39 -16.07 4.84
C PRO A 136 9.61 -14.74 4.77
N ASP A 137 8.48 -14.66 5.46
CA ASP A 137 7.59 -13.50 5.44
C ASP A 137 8.07 -12.39 6.40
N ALA A 138 8.42 -11.21 5.87
CA ALA A 138 8.93 -10.11 6.67
C ALA A 138 7.91 -9.56 7.69
N LEU A 139 6.60 -9.62 7.40
CA LEU A 139 5.56 -9.16 8.33
C LEU A 139 5.34 -10.15 9.47
N VAL A 140 5.46 -11.45 9.21
CA VAL A 140 5.46 -12.49 10.26
C VAL A 140 6.61 -12.26 11.23
N GLU A 141 7.82 -12.02 10.70
CA GLU A 141 9.00 -11.82 11.53
C GLU A 141 8.99 -10.46 12.25
N LEU A 142 8.36 -9.43 11.67
CA LEU A 142 8.09 -8.16 12.36
C LEU A 142 7.14 -8.37 13.55
N ALA A 143 6.04 -9.11 13.34
CA ALA A 143 5.08 -9.43 14.39
C ALA A 143 5.74 -10.18 15.56
N HIS A 144 6.52 -11.23 15.27
CA HIS A 144 7.25 -11.97 16.30
C HIS A 144 8.25 -11.11 17.05
N ARG A 145 9.00 -10.25 16.36
CA ARG A 145 10.00 -9.38 17.00
C ARG A 145 9.37 -8.30 17.89
N MET A 146 8.16 -7.85 17.55
CA MET A 146 7.37 -6.94 18.40
C MET A 146 6.79 -7.67 19.62
N ALA A 147 6.24 -8.87 19.42
CA ALA A 147 5.55 -9.62 20.47
C ALA A 147 6.49 -10.31 21.47
N PHE A 148 7.64 -10.80 20.98
CA PHE A 148 8.57 -11.65 21.72
C PHE A 148 9.99 -11.07 21.62
N PRO A 149 10.28 -9.97 22.35
CA PRO A 149 11.61 -9.37 22.33
C PRO A 149 12.67 -10.38 22.82
N PRO A 150 13.88 -10.40 22.20
CA PRO A 150 14.94 -11.30 22.61
C PRO A 150 15.43 -10.99 24.03
N SER A 151 15.83 -12.01 24.78
CA SER A 151 16.37 -11.84 26.15
C SER A 151 17.69 -11.05 26.18
N ASP A 152 18.51 -11.21 25.13
CA ASP A 152 19.90 -10.72 25.10
C ASP A 152 20.12 -9.58 24.07
N GLY A 153 19.07 -8.81 23.75
CA GLY A 153 19.15 -7.70 22.79
C GLY A 153 18.13 -6.60 23.06
N PRO A 154 18.26 -5.43 22.40
CA PRO A 154 17.27 -4.38 22.53
C PRO A 154 15.93 -4.82 21.94
N ALA A 155 14.84 -4.55 22.66
CA ALA A 155 13.49 -4.71 22.14
C ALA A 155 13.32 -3.85 20.87
N LEU A 156 12.56 -4.36 19.91
CA LEU A 156 12.17 -3.57 18.76
C LEU A 156 11.16 -2.51 19.22
N GLU A 157 11.47 -1.24 18.98
CA GLU A 157 10.48 -0.18 19.13
C GLU A 157 9.44 -0.33 18.01
N PRO A 158 8.15 -0.51 18.34
CA PRO A 158 7.11 -0.80 17.35
C PRO A 158 6.96 0.35 16.36
N PRO A 159 6.54 0.08 15.12
CA PRO A 159 6.12 1.14 14.22
C PRO A 159 4.84 1.81 14.74
N ASP A 160 4.76 3.11 14.53
CA ASP A 160 3.54 3.89 14.75
C ASP A 160 2.55 3.63 13.62
N VAL A 161 3.04 3.42 12.39
CA VAL A 161 2.24 3.14 11.19
C VAL A 161 2.96 2.11 10.30
N LEU A 162 2.19 1.21 9.69
CA LEU A 162 2.64 0.35 8.59
C LEU A 162 2.04 0.84 7.27
N LEU A 163 2.88 1.10 6.27
CA LEU A 163 2.47 1.48 4.92
C LEU A 163 2.80 0.36 3.93
N MET A 164 1.78 -0.25 3.34
CA MET A 164 1.93 -1.30 2.31
C MET A 164 1.74 -0.68 0.92
N LEU A 165 2.75 -0.75 0.09
CA LEU A 165 2.89 0.05 -1.14
C LEU A 165 2.56 -0.72 -2.42
N GLY A 166 1.55 -1.59 -2.38
CA GLY A 166 1.21 -2.46 -3.51
C GLY A 166 1.39 -3.94 -3.25
N ASP A 167 0.80 -4.76 -4.12
CA ASP A 167 0.93 -6.21 -4.18
C ASP A 167 0.70 -6.88 -2.82
N GLN A 168 -0.43 -6.53 -2.19
CA GLN A 168 -0.85 -7.24 -0.99
C GLN A 168 -1.46 -8.59 -1.37
N LEU A 169 -2.04 -8.67 -2.57
CA LEU A 169 -2.53 -9.87 -3.21
C LEU A 169 -1.75 -10.14 -4.50
N TYR A 170 -1.75 -11.41 -4.92
CA TYR A 170 -1.27 -11.85 -6.24
C TYR A 170 -2.40 -12.62 -6.92
N ALA A 171 -3.29 -11.89 -7.59
CA ALA A 171 -4.49 -12.46 -8.20
C ALA A 171 -4.18 -13.27 -9.47
N ASP A 172 -3.10 -12.93 -10.17
CA ASP A 172 -2.57 -13.62 -11.35
C ASP A 172 -1.60 -14.77 -11.01
N GLU A 173 -0.99 -14.72 -9.83
CA GLU A 173 -0.14 -15.80 -9.28
C GLU A 173 -0.69 -16.34 -7.95
N PRO A 174 -1.92 -16.89 -7.91
CA PRO A 174 -2.50 -17.43 -6.69
C PRO A 174 -1.68 -18.61 -6.14
N SER A 175 -1.74 -18.84 -4.84
CA SER A 175 -1.10 -20.00 -4.21
C SER A 175 -1.68 -21.33 -4.69
N GLU A 176 -0.98 -22.43 -4.46
CA GLU A 176 -1.48 -23.78 -4.77
C GLU A 176 -2.83 -24.08 -4.08
N PRO A 177 -3.04 -23.81 -2.77
CA PRO A 177 -4.36 -23.97 -2.14
C PRO A 177 -5.50 -23.17 -2.80
N ILE A 178 -5.23 -21.96 -3.29
CA ILE A 178 -6.25 -21.14 -3.97
C ILE A 178 -6.55 -21.73 -5.35
N ARG A 179 -5.54 -22.19 -6.09
CA ARG A 179 -5.73 -22.89 -7.38
C ARG A 179 -6.57 -24.15 -7.21
N GLU A 180 -6.29 -24.98 -6.20
CA GLU A 180 -7.10 -26.18 -5.91
C GLU A 180 -8.56 -25.84 -5.58
N ARG A 181 -8.78 -24.73 -4.86
CA ARG A 181 -10.13 -24.23 -4.54
C ARG A 181 -10.86 -23.75 -5.80
N LEU A 182 -10.19 -23.01 -6.69
CA LEU A 182 -10.73 -22.59 -7.98
C LEU A 182 -11.12 -23.82 -8.83
N GLU A 183 -10.21 -24.78 -9.00
CA GLU A 183 -10.50 -26.01 -9.75
C GLU A 183 -11.72 -26.76 -9.20
N THR A 184 -11.89 -26.78 -7.88
CA THR A 184 -13.04 -27.43 -7.24
C THR A 184 -14.33 -26.67 -7.51
N ALA A 185 -14.30 -25.33 -7.40
CA ALA A 185 -15.46 -24.47 -7.65
C ALA A 185 -15.93 -24.52 -9.12
N ARG A 186 -15.00 -24.70 -10.06
CA ARG A 186 -15.28 -24.76 -11.51
C ARG A 186 -15.72 -26.13 -12.03
N ARG A 187 -15.64 -27.20 -11.22
CA ARG A 187 -16.20 -28.53 -11.58
C ARG A 187 -17.74 -28.59 -11.52
N ASP A 188 -18.40 -27.49 -11.16
CA ASP A 188 -19.85 -27.36 -11.18
C ASP A 188 -20.36 -27.17 -12.63
N PRO A 189 -21.20 -28.08 -13.16
CA PRO A 189 -21.65 -28.04 -14.55
C PRO A 189 -22.51 -26.82 -14.92
N ASP A 190 -23.01 -26.05 -13.95
CA ASP A 190 -23.78 -24.82 -14.18
C ASP A 190 -22.89 -23.57 -14.34
N VAL A 191 -21.59 -23.65 -14.03
CA VAL A 191 -20.59 -22.61 -14.30
C VAL A 191 -19.99 -22.90 -15.68
N ALA A 192 -20.58 -22.30 -16.72
CA ALA A 192 -20.16 -22.50 -18.11
C ALA A 192 -18.72 -22.00 -18.34
N ASP A 193 -17.74 -22.90 -18.28
CA ASP A 193 -16.32 -22.58 -18.45
C ASP A 193 -15.97 -22.24 -19.90
N HIS A 194 -15.60 -20.99 -20.15
CA HIS A 194 -14.60 -20.71 -21.17
C HIS A 194 -13.24 -21.14 -20.62
N PRO A 195 -12.42 -21.95 -21.32
CA PRO A 195 -11.15 -22.48 -20.79
C PRO A 195 -10.19 -21.41 -20.23
N GLU A 196 -10.28 -20.18 -20.75
CA GLU A 196 -9.49 -19.02 -20.28
C GLU A 196 -9.89 -18.49 -18.90
N VAL A 197 -10.99 -18.97 -18.29
CA VAL A 197 -11.49 -18.53 -16.96
C VAL A 197 -11.05 -19.48 -15.85
N ALA A 198 -10.71 -20.73 -16.19
CA ALA A 198 -10.58 -21.82 -15.22
C ALA A 198 -9.53 -21.58 -14.13
N GLU A 199 -8.48 -20.83 -14.45
CA GLU A 199 -7.36 -20.53 -13.55
C GLU A 199 -7.35 -19.07 -13.05
N GLU A 200 -8.35 -18.27 -13.42
CA GLU A 200 -8.37 -16.83 -13.16
C GLU A 200 -9.23 -16.49 -11.93
N ILE A 201 -8.68 -15.64 -11.05
CA ILE A 201 -9.43 -14.95 -10.00
C ILE A 201 -10.26 -13.84 -10.66
N CYS A 202 -11.57 -13.90 -10.51
CA CYS A 202 -12.49 -12.99 -11.18
C CYS A 202 -13.47 -12.34 -10.19
N THR A 203 -14.12 -13.12 -9.34
CA THR A 203 -15.27 -12.63 -8.57
C THR A 203 -14.85 -11.99 -7.24
N PHE A 204 -15.71 -11.13 -6.67
CA PHE A 204 -15.50 -10.58 -5.33
C PHE A 204 -15.25 -11.69 -4.30
N GLU A 205 -16.02 -12.77 -4.36
CA GLU A 205 -15.86 -13.96 -3.51
C GLU A 205 -14.45 -14.54 -3.60
N GLU A 206 -13.91 -14.70 -4.81
CA GLU A 206 -12.56 -15.24 -5.02
C GLU A 206 -11.48 -14.31 -4.48
N TYR A 207 -11.66 -12.99 -4.62
CA TYR A 207 -10.80 -12.01 -3.98
C TYR A 207 -10.83 -12.11 -2.44
N THR A 208 -11.97 -12.44 -1.81
CA THR A 208 -12.02 -12.65 -0.36
C THR A 208 -11.14 -13.83 0.09
N TRP A 209 -10.94 -14.84 -0.78
CA TRP A 209 -10.05 -15.96 -0.48
C TRP A 209 -8.59 -15.51 -0.43
N LEU A 210 -8.19 -14.64 -1.35
CA LEU A 210 -6.84 -14.04 -1.37
C LEU A 210 -6.60 -13.18 -0.13
N TYR A 211 -7.57 -12.34 0.28
CA TYR A 211 -7.47 -11.57 1.52
C TYR A 211 -7.40 -12.46 2.76
N THR A 212 -8.23 -13.51 2.81
CA THR A 212 -8.23 -14.48 3.91
C THR A 212 -6.86 -15.15 4.03
N GLU A 213 -6.31 -15.67 2.93
CA GLU A 213 -4.98 -16.28 2.91
C GLU A 213 -3.90 -15.29 3.36
N SER A 214 -3.97 -14.07 2.83
CA SER A 214 -2.94 -13.06 3.05
C SER A 214 -2.90 -12.60 4.50
N TRP A 215 -4.05 -12.39 5.15
CA TRP A 215 -4.10 -11.66 6.43
C TRP A 215 -4.48 -12.51 7.64
N SER A 216 -4.93 -13.76 7.46
CA SER A 216 -5.43 -14.58 8.58
C SER A 216 -4.35 -15.31 9.36
N ALA A 217 -3.12 -15.40 8.85
CA ALA A 217 -2.01 -16.02 9.58
C ALA A 217 -1.84 -15.34 10.96
N PRO A 218 -1.79 -16.09 12.08
CA PRO A 218 -1.82 -15.51 13.42
C PRO A 218 -0.85 -14.34 13.66
N PRO A 219 0.43 -14.40 13.25
CA PRO A 219 1.35 -13.29 13.44
C PRO A 219 0.93 -12.03 12.67
N VAL A 220 0.49 -12.19 11.42
CA VAL A 220 0.05 -11.08 10.56
C VAL A 220 -1.26 -10.49 11.07
N ARG A 221 -2.22 -11.34 11.43
CA ARG A 221 -3.49 -10.94 12.01
C ARG A 221 -3.30 -10.15 13.31
N TRP A 222 -2.34 -10.55 14.15
CA TRP A 222 -1.96 -9.79 15.33
C TRP A 222 -1.31 -8.45 14.99
N LEU A 223 -0.35 -8.42 14.06
CA LEU A 223 0.31 -7.18 13.62
C LEU A 223 -0.71 -6.15 13.13
N LEU A 224 -1.61 -6.56 12.24
CA LEU A 224 -2.69 -5.73 11.67
C LEU A 224 -3.78 -5.37 12.70
N SER A 225 -3.74 -5.94 13.91
CA SER A 225 -4.64 -5.58 15.00
C SER A 225 -4.07 -4.48 15.92
N THR A 226 -2.75 -4.25 15.89
CA THR A 226 -2.05 -3.37 16.85
C THR A 226 -1.21 -2.28 16.19
N VAL A 227 -0.98 -2.37 14.87
CA VAL A 227 -0.33 -1.32 14.08
C VAL A 227 -1.36 -0.79 13.08
N PRO A 228 -1.65 0.52 13.05
CA PRO A 228 -2.51 1.08 12.02
C PRO A 228 -1.83 0.92 10.65
N THR A 229 -2.58 0.35 9.71
CA THR A 229 -2.06 0.03 8.38
C THR A 229 -2.72 0.86 7.29
N CYS A 230 -1.89 1.53 6.50
CA CYS A 230 -2.25 2.24 5.26
C CYS A 230 -1.80 1.39 4.06
N MET A 231 -2.56 1.41 2.97
CA MET A 231 -2.29 0.54 1.80
C MET A 231 -2.43 1.31 0.47
N LEU A 232 -1.75 0.86 -0.57
CA LEU A 232 -1.95 1.26 -1.97
C LEU A 232 -2.15 0.01 -2.82
N LEU A 233 -3.04 0.11 -3.81
CA LEU A 233 -3.27 -0.89 -4.84
C LEU A 233 -2.12 -0.87 -5.84
N ASP A 234 -1.65 -2.04 -6.28
CA ASP A 234 -0.74 -2.16 -7.43
C ASP A 234 -1.31 -3.14 -8.46
N ASP A 235 -0.52 -3.55 -9.45
CA ASP A 235 -1.04 -4.37 -10.54
C ASP A 235 -1.40 -5.79 -10.13
N HIS A 236 -0.58 -6.51 -9.35
CA HIS A 236 -0.91 -7.89 -8.97
C HIS A 236 -2.17 -8.02 -8.10
N ASP A 237 -2.64 -6.92 -7.49
CA ASP A 237 -3.94 -6.88 -6.82
C ASP A 237 -5.11 -7.02 -7.82
N LEU A 238 -4.90 -6.76 -9.12
CA LEU A 238 -5.83 -7.07 -10.19
C LEU A 238 -5.27 -8.15 -11.12
N ARG A 239 -4.17 -7.84 -11.79
CA ARG A 239 -3.39 -8.72 -12.65
C ARG A 239 -2.06 -8.04 -12.99
N ASP A 240 -0.97 -8.80 -13.01
CA ASP A 240 0.31 -8.40 -13.61
C ASP A 240 0.15 -7.58 -14.91
N ASP A 241 0.97 -6.52 -15.03
CA ASP A 241 0.98 -5.57 -16.15
C ASP A 241 -0.30 -4.69 -16.25
N TRP A 242 -1.13 -4.65 -15.20
CA TRP A 242 -2.39 -3.91 -15.26
C TRP A 242 -2.20 -2.43 -15.57
N ASN A 243 -2.89 -2.01 -16.64
CA ASN A 243 -2.79 -0.69 -17.24
C ASN A 243 -1.34 -0.35 -17.66
N THR A 244 -0.55 -1.32 -18.11
CA THR A 244 0.77 -1.07 -18.70
C THR A 244 0.66 -0.37 -20.04
N SER A 245 -0.40 -0.53 -20.84
CA SER A 245 -0.58 0.23 -22.09
C SER A 245 -1.99 0.15 -22.66
N GLN A 246 -2.29 1.01 -23.65
CA GLN A 246 -3.56 0.92 -24.38
C GLN A 246 -3.67 -0.41 -25.14
N ALA A 247 -2.59 -0.90 -25.73
CA ALA A 247 -2.59 -2.17 -26.46
C ALA A 247 -2.90 -3.35 -25.53
N TRP A 248 -2.28 -3.37 -24.35
CA TRP A 248 -2.58 -4.34 -23.29
C TRP A 248 -4.04 -4.25 -22.85
N ARG A 249 -4.55 -3.03 -22.60
CA ARG A 249 -5.94 -2.82 -22.14
C ARG A 249 -6.96 -3.26 -23.17
N GLU A 250 -6.71 -2.99 -24.45
CA GLU A 250 -7.55 -3.47 -25.55
C GLU A 250 -7.52 -5.00 -25.70
N GLU A 251 -6.39 -5.64 -25.40
CA GLU A 251 -6.30 -7.10 -25.38
C GLU A 251 -7.10 -7.70 -24.22
N MET A 252 -6.90 -7.18 -23.01
CA MET A 252 -7.57 -7.66 -21.81
C MET A 252 -9.08 -7.47 -21.87
N ARG A 253 -9.57 -6.34 -22.40
CA ARG A 253 -11.01 -6.11 -22.62
C ARG A 253 -11.68 -7.08 -23.60
N ARG A 254 -10.91 -7.88 -24.37
CA ARG A 254 -11.47 -8.95 -25.20
C ARG A 254 -11.62 -10.27 -24.46
N LYS A 255 -11.04 -10.39 -23.26
CA LYS A 255 -11.13 -11.60 -22.43
C LYS A 255 -12.52 -11.68 -21.80
N PRO A 256 -13.16 -12.85 -21.82
CA PRO A 256 -14.54 -13.00 -21.33
C PRO A 256 -14.69 -12.80 -19.81
N TRP A 257 -13.59 -12.82 -19.06
CA TRP A 257 -13.57 -12.69 -17.60
C TRP A 257 -13.10 -11.32 -17.09
N PHE A 258 -12.59 -10.45 -17.95
CA PHE A 258 -11.86 -9.26 -17.49
C PHE A 258 -12.77 -8.27 -16.75
N ASP A 259 -14.00 -8.08 -17.22
CA ASP A 259 -14.95 -7.18 -16.57
C ASP A 259 -15.35 -7.69 -15.17
N ASP A 260 -15.52 -9.01 -15.00
CA ASP A 260 -15.75 -9.62 -13.70
C ASP A 260 -14.55 -9.39 -12.77
N ARG A 261 -13.34 -9.60 -13.26
CA ARG A 261 -12.10 -9.36 -12.51
C ARG A 261 -11.97 -7.91 -12.06
N VAL A 262 -12.30 -6.95 -12.91
CA VAL A 262 -12.31 -5.53 -12.56
C VAL A 262 -13.28 -5.25 -11.42
N ARG A 263 -14.52 -5.77 -11.50
CA ARG A 263 -15.51 -5.65 -10.42
C ARG A 263 -15.00 -6.26 -9.11
N GLY A 264 -14.51 -7.50 -9.17
CA GLY A 264 -13.99 -8.22 -8.00
C GLY A 264 -12.80 -7.52 -7.35
N ALA A 265 -11.82 -7.09 -8.16
CA ALA A 265 -10.60 -6.45 -7.68
C ALA A 265 -10.87 -5.09 -7.04
N LEU A 266 -11.54 -4.18 -7.76
CA LEU A 266 -11.77 -2.83 -7.26
C LEU A 266 -12.81 -2.80 -6.15
N GLY A 267 -13.86 -3.63 -6.24
CA GLY A 267 -14.86 -3.77 -5.19
C GLY A 267 -14.25 -4.28 -3.89
N SER A 268 -13.44 -5.34 -3.96
CA SER A 268 -12.76 -5.88 -2.78
C SER A 268 -11.68 -4.94 -2.26
N TYR A 269 -10.92 -4.27 -3.13
CA TYR A 269 -9.96 -3.24 -2.72
C TYR A 269 -10.63 -2.10 -1.95
N TRP A 270 -11.80 -1.63 -2.42
CA TRP A 270 -12.55 -0.59 -1.72
C TRP A 270 -12.87 -0.99 -0.27
N VAL A 271 -13.41 -2.19 -0.08
CA VAL A 271 -13.82 -2.71 1.24
C VAL A 271 -12.62 -3.01 2.14
N TYR A 272 -11.67 -3.82 1.67
CA TYR A 272 -10.60 -4.39 2.49
C TYR A 272 -9.45 -3.40 2.74
N GLN A 273 -9.20 -2.48 1.81
CA GLN A 273 -8.03 -1.60 1.84
C GLN A 273 -8.39 -0.12 1.89
N HIS A 274 -9.11 0.39 0.88
CA HIS A 274 -9.30 1.83 0.67
C HIS A 274 -10.09 2.49 1.81
N LEU A 275 -11.20 1.89 2.27
CA LEU A 275 -11.97 2.42 3.40
C LEU A 275 -11.10 2.68 4.63
N GLY A 276 -10.14 1.79 4.91
CA GLY A 276 -9.21 1.96 6.01
C GLY A 276 -8.16 3.06 5.81
N ASN A 277 -7.96 3.51 4.56
CA ASN A 277 -7.07 4.62 4.21
C ASN A 277 -7.75 6.00 4.35
N LEU A 278 -9.04 6.04 4.67
CA LEU A 278 -9.75 7.30 4.92
C LEU A 278 -9.64 7.70 6.39
N SER A 279 -9.50 9.00 6.67
CA SER A 279 -9.54 9.52 8.03
C SER A 279 -10.98 9.49 8.55
N PRO A 280 -11.22 9.59 9.87
CA PRO A 280 -12.59 9.67 10.38
C PRO A 280 -13.45 10.73 9.69
N ALA A 281 -12.90 11.91 9.42
CA ALA A 281 -13.63 12.99 8.76
C ALA A 281 -13.87 12.73 7.26
N GLU A 282 -13.03 11.92 6.61
CA GLU A 282 -13.24 11.49 5.21
C GLU A 282 -14.27 10.36 5.15
N LEU A 283 -14.24 9.41 6.09
CA LEU A 283 -15.26 8.38 6.24
C LEU A 283 -16.65 8.97 6.44
N ASP A 284 -16.78 10.01 7.27
CA ASP A 284 -18.04 10.74 7.50
C ASP A 284 -18.60 11.37 6.20
N ARG A 285 -17.76 11.58 5.18
CA ARG A 285 -18.10 12.20 3.89
C ARG A 285 -18.06 11.22 2.72
N GLU A 286 -17.79 9.94 2.96
CA GLU A 286 -17.62 8.98 1.89
C GLU A 286 -18.99 8.55 1.32
N GLN A 287 -19.21 8.89 0.06
CA GLN A 287 -20.49 8.77 -0.64
C GLN A 287 -20.86 7.32 -0.89
N LEU A 288 -19.92 6.46 -1.28
CA LEU A 288 -20.24 5.05 -1.52
C LEU A 288 -20.58 4.33 -0.22
N LEU A 289 -19.85 4.61 0.87
CA LEU A 289 -20.16 4.06 2.19
C LEU A 289 -21.54 4.54 2.69
N ALA A 290 -21.87 5.81 2.50
CA ALA A 290 -23.18 6.35 2.83
C ALA A 290 -24.29 5.68 2.01
N ALA A 291 -24.07 5.43 0.71
CA ALA A 291 -25.03 4.76 -0.15
C ALA A 291 -25.24 3.28 0.24
N ILE A 292 -24.15 2.54 0.48
CA ILE A 292 -24.19 1.12 0.91
C ILE A 292 -24.92 0.99 2.26
N THR A 293 -24.61 1.85 3.23
CA THR A 293 -25.25 1.79 4.55
C THR A 293 -26.72 2.22 4.54
N ALA A 294 -27.15 3.01 3.55
CA ALA A 294 -28.53 3.44 3.37
C ALA A 294 -29.39 2.48 2.50
N ALA A 295 -28.77 1.63 1.68
CA ALA A 295 -29.49 0.69 0.82
C ALA A 295 -30.30 -0.33 1.62
N GLU A 296 -31.43 -0.78 1.05
CA GLU A 296 -32.43 -1.60 1.75
C GLU A 296 -31.96 -3.04 2.01
N ASP A 297 -31.23 -3.65 1.07
CA ASP A 297 -30.78 -5.03 1.12
C ASP A 297 -29.36 -5.22 0.56
N ASP A 298 -28.80 -6.42 0.75
CA ASP A 298 -27.42 -6.75 0.37
C ASP A 298 -27.23 -6.84 -1.16
N ASP A 299 -28.27 -7.16 -1.93
CA ASP A 299 -28.19 -7.21 -3.39
C ASP A 299 -28.04 -5.81 -3.96
N ALA A 300 -28.81 -4.83 -3.47
CA ALA A 300 -28.68 -3.44 -3.83
C ALA A 300 -27.30 -2.87 -3.44
N ARG A 301 -26.76 -3.26 -2.28
CA ARG A 301 -25.41 -2.86 -1.84
C ARG A 301 -24.32 -3.41 -2.76
N SER A 302 -24.45 -4.67 -3.18
CA SER A 302 -23.51 -5.33 -4.08
C SER A 302 -23.53 -4.67 -5.47
N ALA A 303 -24.71 -4.38 -6.01
CA ALA A 303 -24.87 -3.67 -7.27
C ALA A 303 -24.25 -2.25 -7.23
N LEU A 304 -24.41 -1.51 -6.13
CA LEU A 304 -23.78 -0.19 -5.96
C LEU A 304 -22.24 -0.27 -6.00
N LEU A 305 -21.67 -1.31 -5.39
CA LEU A 305 -20.23 -1.52 -5.35
C LEU A 305 -19.69 -1.93 -6.73
N ASP A 306 -20.39 -2.83 -7.42
CA ASP A 306 -20.02 -3.28 -8.77
C ASP A 306 -20.08 -2.12 -9.78
N ASP A 307 -21.16 -1.34 -9.74
CA ASP A 307 -21.33 -0.12 -10.55
C ASP A 307 -20.20 0.90 -10.28
N TYR A 308 -19.77 1.03 -9.02
CA TYR A 308 -18.66 1.91 -8.67
C TYR A 308 -17.34 1.40 -9.24
N ALA A 309 -17.05 0.10 -9.12
CA ALA A 309 -15.85 -0.53 -9.65
C ALA A 309 -15.76 -0.39 -11.19
N GLU A 310 -16.85 -0.68 -11.90
CA GLU A 310 -16.92 -0.53 -13.36
C GLU A 310 -16.67 0.90 -13.80
N ARG A 311 -17.33 1.87 -13.16
CA ARG A 311 -17.13 3.29 -13.46
C ARG A 311 -15.70 3.73 -13.17
N ALA A 312 -15.12 3.31 -12.06
CA ALA A 312 -13.75 3.65 -11.69
C ALA A 312 -12.72 3.12 -12.70
N ASP A 313 -12.94 1.94 -13.28
CA ASP A 313 -12.07 1.44 -14.36
C ASP A 313 -12.32 2.14 -15.70
N ALA A 314 -13.59 2.37 -16.06
CA ALA A 314 -13.95 2.94 -17.35
C ALA A 314 -13.62 4.44 -17.47
N GLU A 315 -13.84 5.18 -16.38
CA GLU A 315 -13.69 6.63 -16.26
C GLU A 315 -12.87 6.94 -14.99
N PRO A 316 -11.52 6.88 -15.07
CA PRO A 316 -10.65 6.99 -13.89
C PRO A 316 -10.84 8.24 -13.02
N ASP A 317 -11.31 9.35 -13.60
CA ASP A 317 -11.56 10.61 -12.88
C ASP A 317 -12.82 10.58 -11.98
N THR A 318 -13.60 9.50 -12.03
CA THR A 318 -14.79 9.29 -11.20
C THR A 318 -14.49 8.72 -9.81
N ALA A 319 -13.29 8.18 -9.60
CA ALA A 319 -12.83 7.62 -8.33
C ALA A 319 -11.48 8.23 -7.93
N ARG A 320 -11.19 8.25 -6.62
CA ARG A 320 -9.87 8.61 -6.13
C ARG A 320 -9.41 7.59 -5.11
N TRP A 321 -8.38 6.83 -5.47
CA TRP A 321 -7.75 5.85 -4.58
C TRP A 321 -6.58 6.43 -3.78
N SER A 322 -6.02 7.56 -4.23
CA SER A 322 -5.04 8.36 -3.51
C SER A 322 -5.60 9.00 -2.24
N TYR A 323 -4.76 9.18 -1.24
CA TYR A 323 -5.16 9.77 0.04
C TYR A 323 -4.01 10.53 0.72
N VAL A 324 -4.36 11.32 1.74
CA VAL A 324 -3.39 12.04 2.56
C VAL A 324 -3.45 11.57 4.01
N ARG A 325 -2.29 11.49 4.66
CA ARG A 325 -2.16 11.35 6.11
C ARG A 325 -1.25 12.44 6.65
N ASP A 326 -1.74 13.15 7.65
CA ASP A 326 -0.94 14.12 8.40
C ASP A 326 -0.64 13.54 9.79
N PHE A 327 0.63 13.55 10.19
CA PHE A 327 1.10 13.09 11.49
C PHE A 327 1.78 14.21 12.26
N GLY A 328 1.59 14.25 13.58
CA GLY A 328 2.25 15.23 14.46
C GLY A 328 1.74 16.67 14.28
N ARG A 329 0.60 16.88 13.61
CA ARG A 329 -0.09 18.17 13.52
C ARG A 329 -1.18 18.25 14.59
N THR A 330 -0.89 18.91 15.71
CA THR A 330 -1.91 19.27 16.69
C THR A 330 -2.66 20.53 16.26
N ALA A 331 -3.96 20.39 16.03
CA ALA A 331 -4.94 21.46 16.28
C ALA A 331 -6.30 20.80 16.49
N THR A 332 -6.52 20.20 17.67
CA THR A 332 -7.80 19.60 18.05
C THR A 332 -8.80 20.62 18.63
N ASP A 333 -8.42 21.89 18.80
CA ASP A 333 -9.24 22.88 19.50
C ASP A 333 -9.47 24.21 18.75
N GLY A 334 -9.08 24.32 17.48
CA GLY A 334 -9.30 25.54 16.70
C GLY A 334 -8.56 26.77 17.26
N THR A 335 -7.58 26.57 18.15
CA THR A 335 -6.61 27.60 18.49
C THR A 335 -5.67 27.79 17.30
N ALA A 336 -5.33 29.05 17.02
CA ALA A 336 -4.41 29.36 15.94
C ALA A 336 -3.07 28.66 16.20
N ASP A 337 -2.63 27.84 15.24
CA ASP A 337 -1.24 27.44 15.05
C ASP A 337 -0.37 28.66 15.34
N ASP A 338 0.52 28.56 16.32
CA ASP A 338 1.41 29.65 16.74
C ASP A 338 2.44 30.02 15.65
N GLY A 339 2.28 29.45 14.46
CA GLY A 339 3.11 29.67 13.29
C GLY A 339 4.39 28.85 13.36
N THR A 340 4.53 27.96 14.35
CA THR A 340 5.72 27.13 14.45
C THR A 340 5.75 26.03 13.42
N GLY A 341 4.63 25.62 12.81
CA GLY A 341 4.53 24.74 11.62
C GLY A 341 5.39 23.47 11.69
N GLY A 342 4.79 22.29 11.73
CA GLY A 342 5.57 21.07 11.83
C GLY A 342 4.79 19.82 11.46
N GLY A 343 5.47 18.69 11.58
CA GLY A 343 4.90 17.37 11.35
C GLY A 343 5.20 16.78 9.97
N VAL A 344 4.54 15.67 9.69
CA VAL A 344 4.81 14.81 8.54
C VAL A 344 3.55 14.71 7.69
N ARG A 345 3.66 14.97 6.39
CA ARG A 345 2.58 14.70 5.44
C ARG A 345 2.95 13.55 4.54
N LEU A 346 2.11 12.53 4.51
CA LEU A 346 2.11 11.47 3.52
C LEU A 346 1.06 11.79 2.45
N VAL A 347 1.49 11.86 1.19
CA VAL A 347 0.62 11.85 0.02
C VAL A 347 0.82 10.49 -0.65
N ALA A 348 -0.17 9.62 -0.53
CA ALA A 348 -0.16 8.30 -1.16
C ALA A 348 -0.87 8.40 -2.50
N VAL A 349 -0.16 8.05 -3.57
CA VAL A 349 -0.56 8.29 -4.95
C VAL A 349 -0.86 6.96 -5.64
N ASP A 350 -2.10 6.81 -6.10
CA ASP A 350 -2.49 5.72 -6.99
C ASP A 350 -1.87 5.91 -8.37
N CYS A 351 -0.97 5.00 -8.73
CA CYS A 351 -0.21 5.02 -9.98
C CYS A 351 -0.72 3.98 -11.00
N ARG A 352 -1.87 3.34 -10.75
CA ARG A 352 -2.44 2.28 -11.59
C ARG A 352 -3.80 2.66 -12.17
N CYS A 353 -4.78 3.05 -11.37
CA CYS A 353 -6.13 3.34 -11.88
C CYS A 353 -6.16 4.66 -12.66
N SER A 354 -5.45 5.68 -12.17
CA SER A 354 -5.40 7.02 -12.77
C SER A 354 -4.56 7.13 -14.06
N ARG A 355 -3.98 6.03 -14.55
CA ARG A 355 -3.08 6.06 -15.72
C ARG A 355 -3.82 6.49 -16.99
N ARG A 356 -3.22 7.43 -17.72
CA ARG A 356 -3.58 7.70 -19.12
C ARG A 356 -2.74 6.84 -20.05
N LEU A 357 -3.41 5.99 -20.81
CA LEU A 357 -2.75 5.00 -21.67
C LEU A 357 -2.66 5.39 -23.14
N ASP A 358 -3.30 6.49 -23.55
CA ASP A 358 -3.23 7.03 -24.92
C ASP A 358 -1.76 7.22 -25.34
N PRO A 359 -1.28 6.56 -26.42
CA PRO A 359 0.11 6.67 -26.87
C PRO A 359 0.55 8.11 -27.17
N GLY A 360 -0.38 9.00 -27.51
CA GLY A 360 -0.09 10.42 -27.78
C GLY A 360 0.09 11.26 -26.52
N ASN A 361 -0.59 10.90 -25.42
CA ASN A 361 -0.63 11.67 -24.17
C ASN A 361 -0.55 10.78 -22.93
N ARG A 362 0.35 9.80 -22.97
CA ARG A 362 0.56 8.82 -21.91
C ARG A 362 1.10 9.49 -20.64
N ALA A 363 0.47 9.24 -19.50
CA ALA A 363 0.83 9.79 -18.19
C ALA A 363 0.52 8.79 -17.07
N ILE A 364 1.32 8.78 -16.00
CA ILE A 364 1.06 7.93 -14.82
C ILE A 364 -0.23 8.33 -14.13
N LEU A 365 -0.51 9.64 -14.07
CA LEU A 365 -1.74 10.19 -13.52
C LEU A 365 -2.47 10.99 -14.61
N ASP A 366 -3.79 10.97 -14.57
CA ASP A 366 -4.61 11.92 -15.29
C ASP A 366 -4.45 13.35 -14.74
N ASP A 367 -5.04 14.32 -15.43
CA ASP A 367 -4.85 15.74 -15.10
C ASP A 367 -5.51 16.12 -13.76
N ALA A 368 -6.62 15.48 -13.39
CA ALA A 368 -7.35 15.77 -12.16
C ALA A 368 -6.58 15.23 -10.95
N GLU A 369 -6.06 14.01 -11.05
CA GLU A 369 -5.25 13.38 -10.02
C GLU A 369 -3.88 14.07 -9.89
N TRP A 370 -3.24 14.44 -11.00
CA TRP A 370 -2.01 15.24 -10.96
C TRP A 370 -2.22 16.63 -10.34
N ALA A 371 -3.33 17.30 -10.61
CA ALA A 371 -3.67 18.57 -9.97
C ALA A 371 -3.84 18.40 -8.45
N TRP A 372 -4.52 17.33 -8.03
CA TRP A 372 -4.67 16.99 -6.61
C TRP A 372 -3.31 16.70 -5.94
N VAL A 373 -2.42 15.92 -6.56
CA VAL A 373 -1.07 15.66 -6.03
C VAL A 373 -0.28 16.96 -5.86
N GLN A 374 -0.33 17.86 -6.84
CA GLN A 374 0.36 19.16 -6.75
C GLN A 374 -0.16 20.03 -5.60
N GLU A 375 -1.48 20.03 -5.36
CA GLU A 375 -2.11 20.71 -4.23
C GLU A 375 -1.66 20.09 -2.90
N ARG A 376 -1.75 18.76 -2.76
CA ARG A 376 -1.47 18.06 -1.50
C ARG A 376 0.00 18.06 -1.11
N ALA A 377 0.90 17.99 -2.09
CA ALA A 377 2.35 18.05 -1.89
C ALA A 377 2.85 19.45 -1.51
N GLN A 378 2.04 20.50 -1.70
CA GLN A 378 2.36 21.87 -1.34
C GLN A 378 1.35 22.40 -0.31
N PRO A 379 1.38 21.87 0.93
CA PRO A 379 0.43 22.26 1.96
C PRO A 379 0.51 23.75 2.26
N GLU A 380 -0.64 24.38 2.53
CA GLU A 380 -0.72 25.80 2.94
C GLU A 380 0.12 26.08 4.19
N ALA A 381 0.02 25.18 5.17
CA ALA A 381 0.89 25.17 6.34
C ALA A 381 2.18 24.37 6.03
N PRO A 382 3.38 24.89 6.32
CA PRO A 382 4.63 24.15 6.14
C PRO A 382 4.67 22.82 6.91
N VAL A 383 5.38 21.83 6.37
CA VAL A 383 5.67 20.52 7.01
C VAL A 383 7.17 20.38 7.23
N ASP A 384 7.56 19.56 8.21
CA ASP A 384 8.97 19.21 8.38
C ASP A 384 9.40 18.12 7.41
N HIS A 385 8.51 17.18 7.10
CA HIS A 385 8.78 16.09 6.17
C HIS A 385 7.60 15.88 5.23
N LEU A 386 7.88 15.76 3.93
CA LEU A 386 6.93 15.34 2.91
C LEU A 386 7.28 13.92 2.45
N LEU A 387 6.32 13.02 2.51
CA LEU A 387 6.42 11.64 2.05
C LEU A 387 5.49 11.52 0.83
N LEU A 388 6.04 11.12 -0.31
CA LEU A 388 5.25 10.77 -1.49
C LEU A 388 5.33 9.26 -1.66
N ALA A 389 4.25 8.57 -1.37
CA ALA A 389 4.15 7.14 -1.58
C ALA A 389 3.59 6.85 -2.97
N SER A 390 4.29 5.99 -3.71
CA SER A 390 3.96 5.57 -5.07
C SER A 390 4.34 4.11 -5.17
N THR A 391 3.46 3.24 -5.67
CA THR A 391 3.76 1.81 -5.80
C THR A 391 5.01 1.58 -6.65
N LEU A 392 5.15 2.37 -7.72
CA LEU A 392 6.32 2.39 -8.59
C LEU A 392 7.41 3.39 -8.15
N PRO A 393 8.70 3.01 -8.13
CA PRO A 393 9.80 3.96 -7.93
C PRO A 393 9.89 4.99 -9.06
N ALA A 394 10.08 6.26 -8.69
CA ALA A 394 10.32 7.33 -9.63
C ALA A 394 11.82 7.47 -9.99
N LEU A 395 12.69 7.29 -9.00
CA LEU A 395 14.14 7.40 -9.15
C LEU A 395 14.80 6.02 -9.23
N MET A 396 14.49 5.29 -10.30
CA MET A 396 15.03 3.95 -10.55
C MET A 396 16.55 3.91 -10.68
N VAL A 397 17.15 2.73 -10.61
CA VAL A 397 18.55 2.53 -11.02
C VAL A 397 18.77 3.15 -12.41
N PRO A 398 19.76 4.05 -12.61
CA PRO A 398 19.80 4.92 -13.78
C PRO A 398 19.73 4.20 -15.14
N ALA A 399 20.36 3.02 -15.30
CA ALA A 399 20.28 2.30 -16.55
C ALA A 399 18.87 1.77 -16.87
N PHE A 400 18.10 1.34 -15.87
CA PHE A 400 16.70 0.93 -16.09
C PHE A 400 15.85 2.13 -16.50
N SER A 401 16.02 3.27 -15.81
CA SER A 401 15.33 4.52 -16.16
C SER A 401 15.61 4.95 -17.61
N ASP A 402 16.87 4.90 -18.05
CA ASP A 402 17.22 5.24 -19.44
C ASP A 402 16.66 4.24 -20.47
N VAL A 403 16.62 2.94 -20.15
CA VAL A 403 16.04 1.90 -21.02
C VAL A 403 14.54 2.07 -21.17
N GLU A 404 13.82 2.36 -20.09
CA GLU A 404 12.39 2.65 -20.14
C GLU A 404 12.08 3.88 -20.98
N ALA A 405 12.80 4.98 -20.75
CA ALA A 405 12.61 6.21 -21.50
C ALA A 405 12.94 6.02 -23.00
N TRP A 406 13.97 5.21 -23.30
CA TRP A 406 14.26 4.78 -24.68
C TRP A 406 13.11 3.99 -25.29
N ASN A 407 12.57 2.99 -24.58
CA ASN A 407 11.45 2.18 -25.04
C ASN A 407 10.23 3.07 -25.34
N GLU A 408 9.87 3.95 -24.41
CA GLU A 408 8.76 4.88 -24.56
C GLU A 408 8.91 5.70 -25.86
N ALA A 409 10.09 6.27 -26.09
CA ALA A 409 10.37 7.05 -27.30
C ALA A 409 10.28 6.21 -28.59
N VAL A 410 10.76 4.97 -28.57
CA VAL A 410 10.66 4.04 -29.71
C VAL A 410 9.20 3.70 -30.02
N VAL A 411 8.40 3.39 -29.00
CA VAL A 411 6.96 3.08 -29.15
C VAL A 411 6.16 4.29 -29.63
N ARG A 412 6.52 5.52 -29.21
CA ARG A 412 5.97 6.77 -29.79
C ARG A 412 6.36 6.97 -31.27
N GLY A 413 7.28 6.17 -31.80
CA GLY A 413 7.64 6.13 -33.22
C GLY A 413 8.86 6.97 -33.57
N ARG A 414 9.72 7.29 -32.59
CA ARG A 414 10.93 8.07 -32.83
C ARG A 414 11.87 7.45 -33.87
N TRP A 415 11.91 6.12 -33.93
CA TRP A 415 12.68 5.35 -34.90
C TRP A 415 11.81 4.79 -36.03
N GLY A 416 10.68 5.43 -36.30
CA GLY A 416 9.73 5.06 -37.35
C GLY A 416 8.67 4.07 -36.88
N ARG A 417 7.62 3.91 -37.71
CA ARG A 417 6.42 3.13 -37.36
C ARG A 417 6.66 1.63 -37.17
N TRP A 418 7.68 1.06 -37.84
CA TRP A 418 7.92 -0.38 -37.86
C TRP A 418 8.46 -0.93 -36.53
N LEU A 419 9.07 -0.08 -35.71
CA LEU A 419 9.59 -0.47 -34.40
C LEU A 419 8.59 -0.26 -33.25
N ARG A 420 7.41 0.30 -33.54
CA ARG A 420 6.38 0.50 -32.51
C ARG A 420 5.87 -0.82 -31.94
N GLY A 421 5.48 -1.75 -32.80
CA GLY A 421 5.00 -3.08 -32.39
C GLY A 421 6.04 -3.89 -31.60
N PRO A 422 7.26 -4.07 -32.13
CA PRO A 422 8.34 -4.74 -31.39
C PRO A 422 8.72 -4.03 -30.09
N GLY A 423 8.69 -2.69 -30.04
CA GLY A 423 8.94 -1.94 -28.82
C GLY A 423 7.83 -2.15 -27.78
N GLU A 424 6.58 -2.23 -28.22
CA GLU A 424 5.44 -2.52 -27.33
C GLU A 424 5.47 -3.95 -26.80
N ALA A 425 5.80 -4.93 -27.65
CA ALA A 425 6.01 -6.30 -27.21
C ALA A 425 7.17 -6.41 -26.21
N LEU A 426 8.25 -5.64 -26.42
CA LEU A 426 9.35 -5.56 -25.46
C LEU A 426 8.91 -4.92 -24.14
N ARG A 427 8.08 -3.86 -24.18
CA ARG A 427 7.58 -3.20 -22.96
C ARG A 427 6.88 -4.20 -22.04
N GLN A 428 5.92 -4.94 -22.60
CA GLN A 428 5.10 -5.91 -21.87
C GLN A 428 5.87 -7.17 -21.46
N ALA A 429 7.00 -7.47 -22.13
CA ALA A 429 7.77 -8.68 -21.81
C ALA A 429 8.73 -8.53 -20.64
N ILE A 430 9.06 -7.29 -20.24
CA ILE A 430 10.01 -6.98 -19.17
C ILE A 430 9.55 -5.79 -18.32
N ASP A 431 8.23 -5.56 -18.28
CA ASP A 431 7.53 -4.67 -17.34
C ASP A 431 8.07 -3.22 -17.34
N LEU A 432 8.24 -2.64 -18.54
CA LEU A 432 8.71 -1.26 -18.68
C LEU A 432 7.57 -0.26 -18.44
N GLU A 433 7.20 -0.08 -17.18
CA GLU A 433 6.02 0.68 -16.81
C GLU A 433 6.18 1.62 -15.60
N HIS A 434 7.41 1.83 -15.13
CA HIS A 434 7.67 2.81 -14.07
C HIS A 434 7.60 4.24 -14.59
N TRP A 435 7.84 5.22 -13.70
CA TRP A 435 7.84 6.65 -14.05
C TRP A 435 8.71 7.01 -15.26
N ALA A 436 9.82 6.30 -15.49
CA ALA A 436 10.68 6.57 -16.63
C ALA A 436 10.09 6.10 -17.97
N ALA A 437 9.15 5.15 -17.97
CA ALA A 437 8.32 4.78 -19.11
C ALA A 437 7.17 5.79 -19.39
N PHE A 438 7.04 6.82 -18.55
CA PHE A 438 6.09 7.92 -18.66
C PHE A 438 6.82 9.26 -18.52
N GLY A 439 7.70 9.56 -19.46
CA GLY A 439 8.69 10.64 -19.34
C GLY A 439 8.09 12.01 -19.00
N THR A 440 6.88 12.32 -19.46
CA THR A 440 6.21 13.60 -19.11
C THR A 440 5.90 13.65 -17.61
N SER A 441 5.28 12.60 -17.07
CA SER A 441 4.97 12.48 -15.63
C SER A 441 6.23 12.50 -14.77
N LEU A 442 7.31 11.82 -15.16
CA LEU A 442 8.59 11.90 -14.43
C LEU A 442 9.14 13.32 -14.40
N HIS A 443 9.12 14.04 -15.54
CA HIS A 443 9.60 15.42 -15.58
C HIS A 443 8.73 16.34 -14.72
N ASP A 444 7.41 16.14 -14.71
CA ASP A 444 6.49 16.94 -13.91
C ASP A 444 6.63 16.67 -12.42
N LEU A 445 6.82 15.41 -12.02
CA LEU A 445 7.20 15.03 -10.64
C LEU A 445 8.48 15.73 -10.22
N LEU A 446 9.56 15.61 -10.99
CA LEU A 446 10.84 16.25 -10.64
C LEU A 446 10.74 17.77 -10.55
N ARG A 447 9.92 18.42 -11.39
CA ARG A 447 9.62 19.86 -11.28
C ARG A 447 8.81 20.19 -10.03
N LEU A 448 7.85 19.35 -9.64
CA LEU A 448 7.11 19.51 -8.38
C LEU A 448 8.06 19.41 -7.19
N LEU A 449 8.97 18.42 -7.17
CA LEU A 449 9.99 18.30 -6.13
C LEU A 449 10.87 19.55 -6.06
N ALA A 450 11.27 20.10 -7.21
CA ALA A 450 12.07 21.33 -7.25
C ALA A 450 11.33 22.54 -6.70
N ARG A 451 10.01 22.66 -6.97
CA ARG A 451 9.16 23.70 -6.39
C ARG A 451 9.06 23.57 -4.88
N VAL A 452 8.78 22.36 -4.38
CA VAL A 452 8.68 22.07 -2.93
C VAL A 452 10.00 22.40 -2.22
N ALA A 453 11.13 21.95 -2.78
CA ALA A 453 12.46 22.21 -2.21
C ALA A 453 12.86 23.70 -2.26
N SER A 454 12.24 24.49 -3.15
CA SER A 454 12.51 25.93 -3.32
C SER A 454 11.49 26.83 -2.60
N ALA A 455 10.57 26.26 -1.83
CA ALA A 455 9.61 27.03 -1.04
C ALA A 455 10.31 27.94 -0.01
N SER A 456 9.61 28.97 0.47
CA SER A 456 10.15 29.89 1.50
C SER A 456 10.52 29.17 2.81
N ARG A 457 9.74 28.14 3.16
CA ARG A 457 10.01 27.22 4.26
C ARG A 457 9.90 25.78 3.73
N PRO A 458 10.95 25.25 3.09
CA PRO A 458 10.87 23.93 2.49
C PRO A 458 11.01 22.84 3.57
N PRO A 459 10.47 21.63 3.33
CA PRO A 459 10.63 20.52 4.25
C PRO A 459 12.11 20.14 4.39
N ALA A 460 12.49 19.57 5.53
CA ALA A 460 13.83 19.02 5.73
C ALA A 460 14.08 17.84 4.79
N THR A 461 13.05 17.03 4.53
CA THR A 461 13.13 15.94 3.54
C THR A 461 11.91 15.87 2.63
N VAL A 462 12.13 15.44 1.39
CA VAL A 462 11.11 14.81 0.56
C VAL A 462 11.50 13.35 0.34
N LEU A 463 10.69 12.42 0.85
CA LEU A 463 10.95 10.98 0.78
C LEU A 463 9.95 10.33 -0.19
N LEU A 464 10.43 9.81 -1.30
CA LEU A 464 9.66 8.99 -2.23
C LEU A 464 9.70 7.55 -1.73
N LEU A 465 8.56 6.98 -1.33
CA LEU A 465 8.45 5.62 -0.80
C LEU A 465 7.83 4.72 -1.86
N SER A 466 8.52 3.63 -2.25
CA SER A 466 8.04 2.75 -3.33
C SER A 466 8.36 1.26 -3.16
N GLY A 467 7.76 0.45 -4.03
CA GLY A 467 7.77 -1.01 -4.07
C GLY A 467 8.05 -1.59 -5.46
N ASP A 468 7.30 -2.63 -5.84
CA ASP A 468 7.19 -3.25 -7.18
C ASP A 468 8.42 -4.05 -7.68
N VAL A 469 9.62 -3.48 -7.64
CA VAL A 469 10.82 -4.00 -8.37
C VAL A 469 11.52 -5.24 -7.78
N HIS A 470 10.91 -5.94 -6.81
CA HIS A 470 11.40 -7.13 -6.10
C HIS A 470 12.85 -7.04 -5.55
N CYS A 471 13.31 -5.81 -5.31
CA CYS A 471 14.56 -5.49 -4.63
C CYS A 471 14.42 -4.20 -3.83
N SER A 472 15.40 -3.92 -2.98
CA SER A 472 15.38 -2.75 -2.10
C SER A 472 16.64 -1.92 -2.32
N TYR A 473 16.50 -0.61 -2.36
CA TYR A 473 17.63 0.32 -2.52
C TYR A 473 17.26 1.71 -2.00
N THR A 474 18.27 2.55 -1.86
CA THR A 474 18.10 3.98 -1.60
C THR A 474 18.78 4.77 -2.71
N ALA A 475 18.17 5.87 -3.12
CA ALA A 475 18.77 6.80 -4.06
C ALA A 475 18.59 8.23 -3.58
N ARG A 476 19.58 9.09 -3.86
CA ARG A 476 19.52 10.52 -3.53
C ARG A 476 19.47 11.35 -4.79
N ALA A 477 18.55 12.30 -4.82
CA ALA A 477 18.34 13.20 -5.93
C ALA A 477 19.03 14.55 -5.69
N GLN A 478 19.54 15.12 -6.79
CA GLN A 478 19.93 16.52 -6.93
C GLN A 478 19.03 17.12 -8.00
N LEU A 479 18.24 18.11 -7.61
CA LEU A 479 17.24 18.74 -8.48
C LEU A 479 17.85 19.93 -9.22
N ASP A 480 17.61 20.03 -10.52
CA ASP A 480 18.14 21.13 -11.32
C ASP A 480 17.51 22.46 -10.93
N GLY A 481 18.31 23.52 -10.85
CA GLY A 481 17.83 24.87 -10.54
C GLY A 481 17.53 25.15 -9.05
N VAL A 482 17.66 24.14 -8.18
CA VAL A 482 17.50 24.30 -6.73
C VAL A 482 18.88 24.54 -6.11
N VAL A 483 19.15 25.76 -5.63
CA VAL A 483 20.45 26.14 -5.06
C VAL A 483 20.29 26.50 -3.58
N GLY A 484 21.09 25.88 -2.71
CA GLY A 484 21.14 26.21 -1.28
C GLY A 484 19.93 25.75 -0.47
N SER A 485 19.04 24.94 -1.04
CA SER A 485 17.93 24.34 -0.28
C SER A 485 18.46 23.33 0.74
N PRO A 486 17.97 23.34 1.99
CA PRO A 486 18.31 22.34 2.99
C PRO A 486 17.56 21.00 2.78
N THR A 487 16.62 20.93 1.83
CA THR A 487 15.80 19.74 1.60
C THR A 487 16.61 18.59 1.03
N ALA A 488 16.66 17.46 1.75
CA ALA A 488 17.16 16.20 1.19
C ALA A 488 16.04 15.45 0.46
N VAL A 489 16.29 15.07 -0.79
CA VAL A 489 15.33 14.33 -1.61
C VAL A 489 15.85 12.92 -1.84
N HIS A 490 15.12 11.94 -1.32
CA HIS A 490 15.49 10.53 -1.38
C HIS A 490 14.36 9.68 -1.96
N GLN A 491 14.73 8.70 -2.78
CA GLN A 491 13.90 7.55 -3.08
C GLN A 491 14.31 6.41 -2.15
N LEU A 492 13.32 5.82 -1.49
CA LEU A 492 13.47 4.69 -0.59
C LEU A 492 12.58 3.57 -1.12
N VAL A 493 13.19 2.45 -1.51
CA VAL A 493 12.49 1.31 -2.09
C VAL A 493 12.64 0.11 -1.17
N MET A 494 11.51 -0.46 -0.77
CA MET A 494 11.44 -1.74 -0.05
C MET A 494 10.39 -2.61 -0.73
N SER A 495 10.81 -3.38 -1.73
CA SER A 495 9.85 -4.15 -2.51
C SER A 495 9.51 -5.51 -1.88
N PRO A 496 10.44 -6.43 -1.56
CA PRO A 496 10.04 -7.76 -1.13
C PRO A 496 9.71 -7.85 0.37
N PHE A 497 8.43 -7.79 0.76
CA PHE A 497 8.01 -8.40 2.02
C PHE A 497 8.13 -9.92 1.95
N ARG A 498 7.77 -10.50 0.80
CA ARG A 498 7.85 -11.94 0.53
C ARG A 498 7.80 -12.22 -0.97
N ASN A 499 8.81 -11.79 -1.72
CA ASN A 499 8.92 -12.13 -3.14
C ASN A 499 10.39 -12.09 -3.65
N PRO A 500 11.20 -13.12 -3.38
CA PRO A 500 12.62 -13.09 -3.67
C PRO A 500 12.87 -13.15 -5.18
N LEU A 501 13.58 -12.14 -5.68
CA LEU A 501 13.93 -12.05 -7.09
C LEU A 501 14.75 -13.28 -7.57
N LYS A 502 14.49 -13.76 -8.78
CA LYS A 502 15.22 -14.89 -9.40
C LYS A 502 16.72 -14.57 -9.55
N PRO A 503 17.65 -15.55 -9.40
CA PRO A 503 19.10 -15.29 -9.40
C PRO A 503 19.63 -14.51 -10.61
N ALA A 504 19.13 -14.81 -11.81
CA ALA A 504 19.55 -14.12 -13.04
C ALA A 504 19.19 -12.62 -13.01
N LEU A 505 17.99 -12.28 -12.53
CA LEU A 505 17.53 -10.90 -12.39
C LEU A 505 18.29 -10.14 -11.31
N ARG A 506 18.79 -10.82 -10.25
CA ARG A 506 19.70 -10.22 -9.27
C ARG A 506 21.01 -9.78 -9.89
N VAL A 507 21.55 -10.58 -10.81
CA VAL A 507 22.78 -10.24 -11.55
C VAL A 507 22.53 -9.04 -12.46
N ALA A 508 21.41 -9.03 -13.20
CA ALA A 508 21.04 -7.89 -14.04
C ALA A 508 20.92 -6.59 -13.22
N ASN A 509 20.23 -6.62 -12.08
CA ASN A 509 20.08 -5.49 -11.16
C ASN A 509 21.44 -4.95 -10.67
N ARG A 510 22.36 -5.82 -10.27
CA ARG A 510 23.72 -5.41 -9.84
C ARG A 510 24.53 -4.78 -10.98
N LEU A 511 24.33 -5.24 -12.21
CA LEU A 511 25.04 -4.70 -13.38
C LEU A 511 24.41 -3.40 -13.89
N ALA A 512 23.14 -3.14 -13.63
CA ALA A 512 22.44 -1.94 -14.11
C ALA A 512 23.09 -0.64 -13.61
N ASP A 513 23.69 -0.62 -12.42
CA ASP A 513 24.33 0.59 -11.89
C ASP A 513 25.82 0.73 -12.28
N VAL A 514 26.41 -0.23 -13.00
CA VAL A 514 27.83 -0.08 -13.39
C VAL A 514 28.01 0.97 -14.49
N ARG A 515 29.07 1.80 -14.38
CA ARG A 515 29.36 2.92 -15.29
C ARG A 515 29.24 2.61 -16.80
N PRO A 516 29.83 1.52 -17.35
CA PRO A 516 29.70 1.24 -18.78
C PRO A 516 28.27 0.93 -19.21
N VAL A 517 27.49 0.24 -18.38
CA VAL A 517 26.08 -0.09 -18.65
C VAL A 517 25.23 1.18 -18.63
N ARG A 518 25.40 2.03 -17.61
CA ARG A 518 24.75 3.34 -17.54
C ARG A 518 25.08 4.22 -18.74
N ALA A 519 26.34 4.27 -19.16
CA ALA A 519 26.75 5.07 -20.32
C ALA A 519 26.09 4.58 -21.62
N LEU A 520 25.98 3.26 -21.79
CA LEU A 520 25.31 2.64 -22.93
C LEU A 520 23.79 2.92 -22.91
N ALA A 521 23.12 2.71 -21.79
CA ALA A 521 21.69 3.00 -21.64
C ALA A 521 21.39 4.49 -21.93
N ALA A 522 22.19 5.40 -21.35
CA ALA A 522 22.08 6.83 -21.64
C ALA A 522 22.33 7.17 -23.12
N LEU A 523 23.23 6.45 -23.81
CA LEU A 523 23.45 6.63 -25.25
C LEU A 523 22.22 6.18 -26.05
N LEU A 524 21.61 5.05 -25.68
CA LEU A 524 20.38 4.54 -26.29
C LEU A 524 19.25 5.56 -26.14
N ALA A 525 18.97 6.03 -24.92
CA ALA A 525 17.97 7.06 -24.67
C ALA A 525 18.20 8.33 -25.50
N ARG A 526 19.43 8.85 -25.49
CA ARG A 526 19.82 10.04 -26.29
C ARG A 526 19.65 9.83 -27.79
N SER A 527 19.95 8.64 -28.29
CA SER A 527 19.77 8.30 -29.72
C SER A 527 18.30 8.23 -30.14
N ALA A 528 17.38 8.04 -29.18
CA ALA A 528 15.94 8.23 -29.35
C ALA A 528 15.46 9.65 -28.99
N GLY A 529 16.38 10.62 -28.86
CA GLY A 529 16.03 12.01 -28.57
C GLY A 529 15.28 12.21 -27.25
N VAL A 530 15.43 11.28 -26.30
CA VAL A 530 14.90 11.40 -24.94
C VAL A 530 15.54 12.63 -24.27
N ALA A 531 14.70 13.50 -23.72
CA ALA A 531 15.17 14.65 -22.95
C ALA A 531 15.75 14.18 -21.61
N ARG A 532 16.84 14.83 -21.18
CA ARG A 532 17.40 14.57 -19.86
C ARG A 532 16.40 15.04 -18.79
N PRO A 533 16.07 14.20 -17.78
CA PRO A 533 15.25 14.62 -16.64
C PRO A 533 15.84 15.86 -15.92
N PRO A 534 15.03 16.76 -15.34
CA PRO A 534 15.48 17.97 -14.64
C PRO A 534 16.03 17.67 -13.23
N ALA A 535 16.75 16.56 -13.11
CA ALA A 535 17.43 16.11 -11.91
C ALA A 535 18.51 15.09 -12.30
N SER A 536 19.42 14.84 -11.36
CA SER A 536 20.29 13.65 -11.38
C SER A 536 20.19 12.94 -10.04
N TRP A 537 20.30 11.62 -10.05
CA TRP A 537 20.32 10.84 -8.81
C TRP A 537 21.36 9.73 -8.89
N GLU A 538 21.77 9.27 -7.72
CA GLU A 538 22.66 8.14 -7.54
C GLU A 538 22.06 7.15 -6.55
N VAL A 539 22.23 5.86 -6.83
CA VAL A 539 21.91 4.81 -5.87
C VAL A 539 22.98 4.87 -4.78
N GLU A 540 22.57 5.11 -3.55
CA GLU A 540 23.49 5.27 -2.43
C GLU A 540 23.76 3.92 -1.76
N GLU A 541 22.72 3.10 -1.57
CA GLU A 541 22.82 1.78 -0.96
C GLU A 541 21.89 0.77 -1.65
N GLY A 542 22.28 -0.51 -1.62
CA GLY A 542 21.62 -1.60 -2.35
C GLY A 542 22.30 -1.94 -3.70
N PRO A 543 21.63 -2.70 -4.58
CA PRO A 543 20.34 -3.36 -4.36
C PRO A 543 20.47 -4.52 -3.36
N TRP A 544 19.53 -4.58 -2.41
CA TRP A 544 19.31 -5.71 -1.52
C TRP A 544 18.17 -6.58 -2.07
N PHE A 545 18.27 -7.90 -1.85
CA PHE A 545 17.31 -8.89 -2.39
C PHE A 545 16.71 -9.78 -1.31
N ASP A 546 17.04 -9.49 -0.05
CA ASP A 546 16.49 -10.21 1.09
C ASP A 546 15.11 -9.64 1.42
N ASN A 547 14.17 -10.49 1.84
CA ASN A 547 12.87 -10.03 2.32
C ASN A 547 13.06 -9.15 3.55
N GLY A 548 12.33 -8.04 3.67
CA GLY A 548 12.57 -7.08 4.74
C GLY A 548 11.50 -6.02 4.93
N VAL A 549 11.75 -5.14 5.90
CA VAL A 549 10.94 -3.98 6.23
C VAL A 549 11.85 -2.77 6.35
N MET A 550 11.47 -1.66 5.73
CA MET A 550 12.19 -0.39 5.86
C MET A 550 11.39 0.53 6.77
N THR A 551 12.04 1.19 7.71
CA THR A 551 11.40 2.12 8.64
C THR A 551 12.05 3.49 8.53
N VAL A 552 11.25 4.52 8.30
CA VAL A 552 11.67 5.92 8.44
C VAL A 552 11.30 6.43 9.83
N VAL A 553 12.28 6.97 10.52
CA VAL A 553 12.14 7.58 11.84
C VAL A 553 12.30 9.08 11.67
N LEU A 554 11.22 9.82 11.92
CA LEU A 554 11.13 11.26 11.72
C LEU A 554 10.92 11.92 13.08
N GLU A 555 11.75 12.91 13.41
CA GLU A 555 11.71 13.61 14.69
C GLU A 555 12.11 15.07 14.48
N GLY A 556 11.14 15.98 14.65
CA GLY A 556 11.28 17.38 14.26
C GLY A 556 11.65 17.48 12.79
N ARG A 557 12.86 17.96 12.51
CA ARG A 557 13.42 18.10 11.15
C ARG A 557 14.49 17.06 10.82
N SER A 558 14.71 16.09 11.70
CA SER A 558 15.68 15.01 11.49
C SER A 558 15.00 13.78 10.91
N ALA A 559 15.68 13.09 10.01
CA ALA A 559 15.17 11.85 9.43
C ALA A 559 16.24 10.76 9.44
N ARG A 560 15.86 9.57 9.88
CA ARG A 560 16.72 8.38 9.88
C ARG A 560 16.01 7.23 9.18
N LEU A 561 16.81 6.42 8.51
CA LEU A 561 16.41 5.19 7.86
C LEU A 561 16.88 3.99 8.67
N GLU A 562 16.03 2.99 8.81
CA GLU A 562 16.33 1.69 9.41
C GLU A 562 15.92 0.60 8.41
N VAL A 563 16.82 -0.31 8.07
CA VAL A 563 16.53 -1.43 7.15
C VAL A 563 16.74 -2.74 7.88
N ASP A 564 15.63 -3.45 8.06
CA ASP A 564 15.57 -4.73 8.74
C ASP A 564 15.30 -5.82 7.70
N HIS A 565 16.18 -6.83 7.61
CA HIS A 565 16.02 -7.97 6.70
C HIS A 565 15.78 -9.24 7.50
N VAL A 566 14.99 -10.15 6.94
CA VAL A 566 14.82 -11.49 7.50
C VAL A 566 16.10 -12.29 7.30
N ARG A 567 16.61 -12.86 8.38
CA ARG A 567 17.72 -13.81 8.37
C ARG A 567 17.22 -15.18 8.79
N VAL A 568 17.67 -16.20 8.07
CA VAL A 568 17.45 -17.60 8.41
C VAL A 568 18.78 -18.15 8.90
N ASP A 569 18.85 -18.53 10.17
CA ASP A 569 20.03 -19.15 10.78
C ASP A 569 19.64 -20.44 11.53
N ALA A 570 20.62 -21.10 12.17
CA ALA A 570 20.38 -22.35 12.88
C ALA A 570 19.40 -22.23 14.07
N SER A 571 19.16 -21.01 14.57
CA SER A 571 18.21 -20.72 15.65
C SER A 571 16.80 -20.38 15.17
N GLY A 572 16.61 -20.28 13.85
CA GLY A 572 15.32 -20.01 13.23
C GLY A 572 15.35 -18.79 12.32
N ARG A 573 14.17 -18.18 12.15
CA ARG A 573 13.99 -16.96 11.37
C ARG A 573 13.96 -15.77 12.32
N THR A 574 14.57 -14.67 11.91
CA THR A 574 14.56 -13.44 12.70
C THR A 574 14.73 -12.22 11.81
N LEU A 575 13.89 -11.23 12.03
CA LEU A 575 14.06 -9.91 11.45
C LEU A 575 15.25 -9.22 12.13
N ARG A 576 16.29 -8.82 11.40
CA ARG A 576 17.47 -8.15 11.96
C ARG A 576 17.80 -6.85 11.23
N ARG A 577 18.20 -5.84 12.00
CA ARG A 577 18.70 -4.59 11.45
C ARG A 577 20.01 -4.83 10.75
N THR A 578 20.05 -4.50 9.47
CA THR A 578 21.24 -4.67 8.62
C THR A 578 21.85 -3.34 8.23
N HIS A 579 21.02 -2.30 8.09
CA HIS A 579 21.46 -0.97 7.73
C HIS A 579 20.71 0.07 8.57
N HIS A 580 21.38 1.17 8.84
CA HIS A 580 20.79 2.36 9.43
C HIS A 580 21.53 3.58 8.92
N ARG A 581 20.81 4.69 8.72
CA ARG A 581 21.41 5.90 8.13
C ARG A 581 20.68 7.15 8.59
N THR A 582 21.43 8.25 8.73
CA THR A 582 20.84 9.58 8.87
C THR A 582 20.67 10.20 7.49
N LEU A 583 19.46 10.67 7.18
CA LEU A 583 19.12 11.32 5.91
C LEU A 583 19.32 12.84 6.00
N VAL A 584 18.94 13.45 7.13
CA VAL A 584 19.18 14.86 7.50
C VAL A 584 19.39 15.06 8.99
#